data_AF-A0A0G0FCS0-F1
#
_entry.id   AF-A0A0G0FCS0-F1
#
_cell.length_a   1.000
_cell.length_b   1.000
_cell.length_c   1.000
_cell.angle_alpha   90.00
_cell.angle_beta   90.00
_cell.angle_gamma   90.00
#
_symmetry.space_group_name_H-M   'P 1'
#
loop_
_entity.id
_entity.type
_entity.pdbx_description
1 polymer ?
#
loop_
_entity_poly.entity_id
_entity_poly.type
_entity_poly.pdbx_seq_one_letter_code
_entity_poly.pdbx_strand_id
1 'polypeptide(L)'
;MFHLLLFLIFGIKLKEISTVSLWRKYVLDTLEITAYPRSVMILPELVYKSIKKNYKFIQVPIGWEERKAGEAKGRVDILLILITIFNMIKFRLSLTGSKV
;
A
#
# COMPACT_ATOMS: atom_id res chain seq x y z
N MET A 1 11.80 -5.02 2.38
CA MET A 1 11.92 -4.42 1.03
C MET A 1 10.69 -3.61 0.64
N PHE A 2 9.47 -4.16 0.67
CA PHE A 2 8.25 -3.46 0.25
C PHE A 2 8.03 -2.10 0.94
N HIS A 3 8.06 -2.04 2.28
CA HIS A 3 7.87 -0.78 3.03
C HIS A 3 8.97 0.25 2.78
N LEU A 4 10.20 -0.22 2.51
CA LEU A 4 11.30 0.67 2.11
C LEU A 4 10.99 1.35 0.78
N LEU A 5 10.47 0.61 -0.21
CA LEU A 5 10.03 1.20 -1.49
C LEU A 5 8.90 2.20 -1.28
N LEU A 6 7.94 1.90 -0.40
CA LEU A 6 6.85 2.83 -0.09
C LEU A 6 7.34 4.11 0.59
N PHE A 7 8.33 4.00 1.48
CA PHE A 7 8.97 5.16 2.07
C PHE A 7 9.70 6.00 1.02
N LEU A 8 10.54 5.38 0.18
CA LEU A 8 11.32 6.09 -0.83
C LEU A 8 10.45 6.73 -1.92
N ILE A 9 9.44 6.01 -2.41
CA ILE A 9 8.62 6.43 -3.55
C ILE A 9 7.45 7.31 -3.11
N PHE A 10 6.88 7.11 -1.92
CA PHE A 10 5.66 7.82 -1.50
C PHE A 10 5.80 8.61 -0.20
N GLY A 11 6.92 8.47 0.52
CA GLY A 11 7.12 9.11 1.82
C GLY A 11 6.26 8.50 2.93
N ILE A 12 5.74 7.28 2.75
CA ILE A 12 4.91 6.60 3.76
C ILE A 12 5.81 6.15 4.91
N LYS A 13 5.59 6.71 6.11
CA LYS A 13 6.38 6.44 7.32
C LYS A 13 5.74 5.43 8.28
N LEU A 14 4.69 4.74 7.83
CA LEU A 14 4.04 3.68 8.63
C LEU A 14 4.95 2.45 8.66
N LYS A 15 5.15 1.89 9.86
CA LYS A 15 6.02 0.73 10.11
C LYS A 15 5.50 -0.52 9.40
N GLU A 16 4.17 -0.70 9.38
CA GLU A 16 3.51 -1.84 8.77
C GLU A 16 2.16 -1.40 8.17
N ILE A 17 1.84 -1.89 6.97
CA ILE A 17 0.56 -1.62 6.26
C ILE A 17 0.00 -2.85 5.52
N SER A 18 0.73 -3.96 5.52
CA SER A 18 0.52 -5.17 4.70
C SER A 18 0.08 -6.39 5.53
N THR A 19 -0.29 -6.17 6.79
CA THR A 19 -0.78 -7.19 7.71
C THR A 19 -2.26 -6.92 8.05
N VAL A 20 -2.56 -6.65 9.32
CA VAL A 20 -3.91 -6.35 9.81
C VAL A 20 -4.11 -4.85 9.79
N SER A 21 -5.20 -4.39 9.17
CA SER A 21 -5.60 -2.99 9.20
C SER A 21 -7.10 -2.88 9.41
N LEU A 22 -7.50 -1.87 10.18
CA LEU A 22 -8.89 -1.51 10.39
C LEU A 22 -9.11 -0.12 9.81
N TRP A 23 -10.13 -0.01 8.98
CA TRP A 23 -10.49 1.22 8.29
C TRP A 23 -11.90 1.62 8.69
N ARG A 24 -12.10 2.92 8.94
CA ARG A 24 -13.46 3.44 9.07
C ARG A 24 -14.11 3.43 7.69
N LYS A 25 -15.36 2.97 7.61
CA LYS A 25 -16.07 2.84 6.34
C LYS A 25 -16.06 4.13 5.51
N TYR A 26 -16.31 5.27 6.13
CA TYR A 26 -16.30 6.57 5.43
C TYR A 26 -14.94 6.92 4.80
N VAL A 27 -13.82 6.42 5.34
CA VAL A 27 -12.50 6.65 4.72
C VAL A 27 -12.43 5.91 3.39
N LEU A 28 -12.93 4.68 3.34
CA LEU A 28 -12.97 3.88 2.13
C LEU A 28 -13.92 4.49 1.10
N ASP A 29 -15.12 4.91 1.53
CA ASP A 29 -16.14 5.47 0.64
C ASP A 29 -15.72 6.81 0.00
N THR A 30 -14.77 7.53 0.61
CA THR A 30 -14.30 8.84 0.12
C THR A 30 -13.07 8.76 -0.79
N LEU A 31 -12.52 7.57 -1.02
CA LEU A 31 -11.27 7.37 -1.74
C LEU A 31 -11.50 6.46 -2.94
N GLU A 32 -11.39 7.03 -4.13
CA GLU A 32 -11.34 6.23 -5.35
C GLU A 32 -9.98 5.54 -5.45
N ILE A 33 -9.96 4.22 -5.66
CA ILE A 33 -8.75 3.42 -5.85
C ILE A 33 -8.68 2.97 -7.30
N THR A 34 -7.59 3.34 -7.96
CA THR A 34 -7.33 3.07 -9.39
C THR A 34 -6.23 2.03 -9.60
N ALA A 35 -5.76 1.42 -8.51
CA ALA A 35 -4.68 0.45 -8.50
C ALA A 35 -4.95 -0.72 -9.44
N TYR A 36 -3.93 -1.12 -10.18
CA TYR A 36 -4.03 -2.28 -11.06
C TYR A 36 -4.28 -3.56 -10.24
N PRO A 37 -5.36 -4.33 -10.51
CA PRO A 37 -5.78 -5.46 -9.65
C PRO A 37 -4.75 -6.59 -9.51
N ARG A 38 -3.85 -6.77 -10.48
CA ARG A 38 -2.78 -7.80 -10.43
C ARG A 38 -1.46 -7.26 -9.87
N SER A 39 -1.52 -6.20 -9.08
CA SER A 39 -0.36 -5.63 -8.38
C SER A 39 -0.66 -5.47 -6.89
N VAL A 40 0.37 -5.36 -6.07
CA VAL A 40 0.22 -5.15 -4.62
C VAL A 40 0.04 -3.65 -4.30
N MET A 41 -0.74 -2.92 -5.11
CA MET A 41 -0.86 -1.45 -5.04
C MET A 41 -2.11 -0.91 -4.38
N ILE A 42 -3.14 -1.74 -4.17
CA ILE A 42 -4.41 -1.30 -3.57
C ILE A 42 -4.17 -0.64 -2.21
N LEU A 43 -3.46 -1.33 -1.30
CA LEU A 43 -3.14 -0.80 0.03
C LEU A 43 -2.19 0.40 0.00
N PRO A 44 -1.06 0.38 -0.75
CA PRO A 44 -0.23 1.56 -0.93
C PRO A 44 -0.98 2.81 -1.42
N GLU A 45 -1.83 2.67 -2.43
CA GLU A 45 -2.62 3.78 -2.97
C GLU A 45 -3.62 4.31 -1.94
N LEU A 46 -4.33 3.40 -1.27
CA LEU A 46 -5.28 3.76 -0.20
C LEU A 46 -4.58 4.54 0.93
N VAL A 47 -3.44 4.04 1.40
CA VAL A 47 -2.64 4.70 2.45
C VAL A 47 -2.13 6.05 1.99
N TYR A 48 -1.56 6.13 0.78
CA TYR A 48 -1.05 7.37 0.24
C TYR A 48 -2.15 8.45 0.13
N LYS A 49 -3.28 8.11 -0.50
CA LYS A 49 -4.40 9.03 -0.66
C LYS A 49 -5.00 9.42 0.69
N SER A 50 -5.03 8.51 1.66
CA SER A 50 -5.47 8.81 3.01
C SER A 50 -4.57 9.82 3.72
N ILE A 51 -3.25 9.67 3.59
CA ILE A 51 -2.27 10.65 4.12
C ILE A 51 -2.47 12.00 3.44
N LYS A 52 -2.69 12.04 2.11
CA LYS A 52 -2.93 13.30 1.39
C LYS A 52 -4.23 13.98 1.79
N LYS A 53 -5.26 13.23 2.21
CA LYS A 53 -6.48 13.77 2.82
C LYS A 53 -6.35 14.07 4.33
N ASN A 54 -5.15 13.99 4.90
CA ASN A 54 -4.87 14.24 6.32
C ASN A 54 -5.62 13.31 7.29
N TYR A 55 -5.99 12.10 6.86
CA TYR A 55 -6.51 11.10 7.79
C TYR A 55 -5.42 10.65 8.77
N LYS A 56 -5.84 10.39 10.03
CA LYS A 56 -4.95 9.97 11.10
C LYS A 56 -4.79 8.45 11.12
N PHE A 57 -3.56 8.00 11.30
CA PHE A 57 -3.21 6.60 11.47
C PHE A 57 -2.80 6.32 12.91
N ILE A 58 -3.27 5.20 13.45
CA ILE A 58 -2.83 4.65 14.74
C ILE A 58 -2.14 3.33 14.46
N GLN A 59 -0.94 3.15 14.98
CA GLN A 59 -0.16 1.93 14.81
C GLN A 59 -0.17 1.17 16.14
N VAL A 60 -0.74 -0.03 16.11
CA VAL A 60 -0.76 -0.94 17.26
C VAL A 60 0.32 -1.99 17.03
N PRO A 61 1.24 -2.23 17.98
CA PRO A 61 2.20 -3.30 17.85
C PRO A 61 1.47 -4.65 17.84
N ILE A 62 1.78 -5.49 16.86
CA ILE A 62 1.27 -6.85 16.75
C ILE A 62 2.47 -7.78 16.89
N GLY A 63 2.41 -8.71 17.84
CA GLY A 63 3.39 -9.78 17.97
C GLY A 63 3.39 -10.65 16.73
N TRP A 64 4.57 -11.12 16.32
CA TRP A 64 4.64 -12.10 15.24
C TRP A 64 4.02 -13.42 15.72
N GLU A 65 3.14 -13.98 14.91
CA GLU A 65 2.50 -15.27 15.12
C GLU A 65 2.61 -16.06 13.83
N GLU A 66 2.78 -17.37 13.95
CA GLU A 66 2.82 -18.24 12.77
C GLU A 66 1.45 -18.26 12.09
N ARG A 67 1.44 -18.20 10.76
CA ARG A 67 0.18 -18.26 10.01
C ARG A 67 -0.43 -19.64 10.19
N LYS A 68 -1.65 -19.70 10.72
CA LYS A 68 -2.43 -20.94 10.82
C LYS A 68 -2.74 -21.58 9.46
N ALA A 69 -2.72 -20.80 8.37
CA ALA A 69 -2.95 -21.27 7.01
C ALA A 69 -2.39 -20.29 5.95
N GLY A 70 -2.13 -20.82 4.76
CA GLY A 70 -1.72 -20.08 3.55
C GLY A 70 -0.21 -19.80 3.46
N GLU A 71 0.35 -19.89 2.25
CA GLU A 71 1.76 -19.59 2.01
C GLU A 71 2.05 -18.08 2.03
N ALA A 72 3.30 -17.73 2.33
CA ALA A 72 3.77 -16.36 2.18
C ALA A 72 3.73 -15.97 0.69
N LYS A 73 2.80 -15.07 0.33
CA LYS A 73 2.54 -14.55 -1.05
C LYS A 73 3.72 -13.88 -1.77
N GLY A 74 4.95 -13.95 -1.23
CA GLY A 74 6.14 -13.31 -1.80
C GLY A 74 7.26 -14.27 -2.22
N ARG A 75 7.11 -15.59 -2.07
CA ARG A 75 8.21 -16.53 -2.37
C ARG A 75 8.34 -16.95 -3.83
N VAL A 76 7.34 -16.72 -4.70
CA VAL A 76 7.23 -17.50 -5.95
C VAL A 76 7.03 -16.68 -7.24
N ASP A 77 6.82 -15.35 -7.21
CA ASP A 77 6.45 -14.62 -8.43
C ASP A 77 7.25 -13.32 -8.67
N ILE A 78 8.37 -13.47 -9.39
CA ILE A 78 9.20 -12.34 -9.87
C ILE A 78 8.39 -11.39 -10.77
N LEU A 79 7.46 -11.91 -11.57
CA LEU A 79 6.64 -11.12 -12.46
C LEU A 79 5.72 -10.19 -11.66
N LEU A 80 5.12 -10.68 -10.56
CA LEU A 80 4.32 -9.87 -9.64
C LEU A 80 5.14 -8.74 -9.00
N ILE A 81 6.41 -9.01 -8.62
CA ILE A 81 7.31 -7.99 -8.07
C ILE A 81 7.57 -6.89 -9.10
N LEU A 82 7.92 -7.27 -10.33
CA LEU A 82 8.18 -6.32 -11.43
C LEU A 82 6.93 -5.50 -11.78
N ILE A 83 5.78 -6.15 -11.90
CA ILE A 83 4.48 -5.48 -12.14
C ILE A 83 4.18 -4.50 -11.01
N THR A 84 4.45 -4.87 -9.76
CA THR A 84 4.20 -3.99 -8.61
C THR A 84 5.12 -2.78 -8.63
N ILE A 85 6.41 -2.95 -8.88
CA ILE A 85 7.36 -1.82 -8.99
C ILE A 85 6.99 -0.91 -10.17
N PHE A 86 6.67 -1.47 -11.33
CA PHE A 86 6.21 -0.70 -12.48
C PHE A 86 4.96 0.12 -12.15
N ASN A 87 3.97 -0.49 -11.50
CA ASN A 87 2.75 0.22 -11.11
C ASN A 87 3.00 1.27 -10.01
N MET A 88 3.96 1.07 -9.10
CA MET A 88 4.39 2.10 -8.14
C MET A 88 4.91 3.35 -8.87
N ILE A 89 5.81 3.15 -9.84
CA ILE A 89 6.41 4.25 -10.60
C ILE A 89 5.35 4.94 -11.45
N LYS A 90 4.53 4.17 -12.18
CA LYS A 90 3.42 4.69 -12.99
C LYS A 90 2.46 5.53 -12.14
N PHE A 91 2.08 5.03 -10.97
CA PHE A 91 1.24 5.77 -10.03
C PHE A 91 1.93 7.06 -9.57
N ARG A 92 3.20 7.01 -9.16
CA ARG A 92 3.97 8.20 -8.75
C ARG A 92 4.03 9.26 -9.86
N LEU A 93 4.23 8.85 -11.11
CA LEU A 93 4.24 9.77 -12.26
C LEU A 93 2.86 10.38 -12.53
N SER A 94 1.78 9.61 -12.39
CA SER A 94 0.41 10.11 -12.54
C SER A 94 0.08 11.24 -11.54
N LEU A 95 0.66 11.17 -10.35
CA LEU A 95 0.50 12.20 -9.31
C LEU A 95 1.24 13.51 -9.66
N THR A 96 2.33 13.44 -10.43
CA THR A 96 3.09 14.62 -10.88
C THR A 96 2.45 15.25 -12.12
N GLY A 97 1.80 14.44 -12.98
CA GLY A 97 1.09 14.89 -14.18
C GLY A 97 -0.29 15.49 -13.89
N SER A 98 -0.94 15.07 -12.79
CA SER A 98 -2.08 15.79 -12.21
C SER A 98 -1.57 17.06 -11.54
N LYS A 99 -1.44 18.14 -12.32
CA LYS A 99 -1.35 19.48 -11.75
C LYS A 99 -2.57 19.69 -10.85
N VAL A 100 -2.30 20.04 -9.60
CA VAL A 100 -3.23 20.80 -8.75
C VAL A 100 -3.65 22.06 -9.50
#